data_AF-A0A6L3NEQ5-F1
#
_entry.id   AF-A0A6L3NEQ5-F1
#
_cell.length_a   1.000
_cell.length_b   1.000
_cell.length_c   1.000
_cell.angle_alpha   90.00
_cell.angle_beta   90.00
_cell.angle_gamma   90.00
#
_symmetry.space_group_name_H-M   'P 1'
#
loop_
_entity.id
_entity.type
_entity.pdbx_description
1 polymer ?
#
loop_
_entity_poly.entity_id
_entity_poly.type
_entity_poly.pdbx_seq_one_letter_code
_entity_poly.pdbx_strand_id
1 'polypeptide(L)'
;SAGRPVDTHTALLPLTLGGERLRLRAAPPALGQDTCVLLGELGYTPDEARALIEAGVVAGRHGQGADGQPPGAPVDTPSPNEVASA
;
A
#
# COMPACT_ATOMS: atom_id res chain seq x y z
N SER A 1 -3.02 -14.05 -9.52
CA SER A 1 -3.35 -12.62 -9.32
C SER A 1 -4.24 -12.52 -8.08
N ALA A 2 -3.72 -11.96 -6.98
CA ALA A 2 -4.42 -11.85 -5.70
C ALA A 2 -4.53 -10.35 -5.31
N GLY A 3 -5.59 -9.94 -4.60
CA GLY A 3 -5.78 -8.56 -4.15
C GLY A 3 -6.66 -7.66 -5.02
N ARG A 4 -7.45 -8.23 -5.94
CA ARG A 4 -8.44 -7.46 -6.74
C ARG A 4 -9.65 -7.09 -5.85
N PRO A 5 -10.23 -5.88 -6.00
CA PRO A 5 -11.42 -5.49 -5.25
C PRO A 5 -12.59 -6.46 -5.51
N VAL A 6 -13.30 -6.83 -4.44
CA VAL A 6 -14.48 -7.70 -4.49
C VAL A 6 -15.69 -6.89 -4.04
N ASP A 7 -16.74 -6.88 -4.85
CA ASP A 7 -18.01 -6.27 -4.46
C ASP A 7 -18.71 -7.17 -3.43
N THR A 8 -19.04 -6.62 -2.26
CA THR A 8 -19.51 -7.40 -1.10
C THR A 8 -20.84 -6.85 -0.60
N HIS A 9 -21.87 -7.69 -0.64
CA HIS A 9 -23.14 -7.43 0.03
C HIS A 9 -23.16 -8.10 1.40
N THR A 10 -23.50 -7.33 2.44
CA THR A 10 -23.60 -7.83 3.81
C THR A 10 -24.85 -7.31 4.50
N ALA A 11 -25.46 -8.14 5.34
CA ALA A 11 -26.55 -7.72 6.20
C ALA A 11 -26.03 -6.76 7.28
N LEU A 12 -26.83 -5.76 7.65
CA LEU A 12 -26.49 -4.89 8.78
C LEU A 12 -26.72 -5.62 10.11
N LEU A 13 -25.96 -5.22 11.14
CA LEU A 13 -26.11 -5.74 12.51
C LEU A 13 -27.58 -5.65 12.96
N PRO A 14 -28.13 -6.69 13.62
CA PRO A 14 -29.54 -6.72 14.02
C PRO A 14 -29.81 -5.91 15.30
N LEU A 15 -29.03 -4.86 15.57
CA LEU A 15 -29.11 -4.06 16.79
C LEU A 15 -29.22 -2.56 16.44
N THR A 16 -29.87 -1.83 17.34
CA THR A 16 -29.98 -0.36 17.30
C THR A 16 -29.29 0.22 18.52
N LEU A 17 -28.55 1.32 18.35
CA LEU A 17 -27.94 2.08 19.45
C LEU A 17 -28.48 3.50 19.41
N GLY A 18 -29.05 3.97 20.53
CA GLY A 18 -29.64 5.31 20.61
C GLY A 18 -30.84 5.54 19.68
N GLY A 19 -31.58 4.47 19.37
CA GLY A 19 -32.70 4.52 18.41
C GLY A 19 -32.29 4.43 16.94
N GLU A 20 -30.99 4.44 16.65
CA GLU A 20 -30.47 4.42 15.28
C GLU A 20 -29.90 3.05 14.90
N ARG A 21 -30.10 2.66 13.64
CA ARG A 21 -29.55 1.41 13.07
C ARG A 21 -28.07 1.59 12.75
N LEU A 22 -27.26 0.62 13.16
CA LEU A 22 -25.82 0.68 12.91
C LEU A 22 -25.50 0.54 11.42
N ARG A 23 -24.73 1.50 10.91
CA ARG A 23 -24.25 1.52 9.53
C ARG A 23 -23.04 0.60 9.35
N LEU A 24 -22.85 0.11 8.14
CA LEU A 24 -21.60 -0.53 7.74
C LEU A 24 -20.46 0.50 7.84
N ARG A 25 -19.35 0.12 8.51
CA ARG A 25 -18.25 1.05 8.78
C ARG A 25 -17.23 1.12 7.66
N ALA A 26 -16.94 -0.01 7.02
CA ALA A 26 -16.02 -0.12 5.91
C ALA A 26 -16.35 -1.36 5.07
N ALA A 27 -15.94 -1.33 3.80
CA ALA A 27 -15.85 -2.54 2.99
C ALA A 27 -14.78 -3.49 3.56
N PRO A 28 -14.85 -4.80 3.28
CA PRO A 28 -13.78 -5.72 3.65
C PRO A 28 -12.45 -5.29 2.99
N PRO A 29 -11.32 -5.36 3.72
CA PRO A 29 -10.02 -4.98 3.16
C PRO A 29 -9.59 -5.94 2.05
N ALA A 30 -8.89 -5.43 1.05
CA ALA A 30 -8.24 -6.28 0.06
C ALA A 30 -7.08 -7.07 0.68
N LEU A 31 -6.69 -8.17 0.04
CA LEU A 31 -5.54 -8.96 0.50
C LEU A 31 -4.28 -8.10 0.56
N GLY A 32 -3.64 -8.06 1.74
CA GLY A 32 -2.42 -7.32 1.99
C GLY A 32 -2.57 -5.80 1.98
N GLN A 33 -3.80 -5.27 2.06
CA GLN A 33 -4.07 -3.83 1.99
C GLN A 33 -3.33 -3.05 3.09
N ASP A 34 -3.32 -3.58 4.31
CA ASP A 34 -2.78 -2.87 5.48
C ASP A 34 -1.40 -3.42 5.93
N THR A 35 -0.79 -4.33 5.17
CA THR A 35 0.46 -5.02 5.55
C THR A 35 1.60 -4.04 5.87
N CYS A 36 1.83 -3.04 5.03
CA CYS A 36 2.92 -2.07 5.25
C CYS A 36 2.66 -1.17 6.47
N VAL A 37 1.40 -0.80 6.72
CA VAL A 37 1.04 0.00 7.90
C VAL A 37 1.31 -0.79 9.17
N LEU A 38 0.84 -2.04 9.23
CA LEU A 38 1.04 -2.92 10.38
C LEU A 38 2.53 -3.22 10.63
N LEU A 39 3.32 -3.44 9.57
CA LEU A 39 4.77 -3.63 9.72
C LEU A 39 5.45 -2.36 10.28
N GLY A 40 5.04 -1.17 9.82
CA GLY A 40 5.53 0.09 10.36
C GLY A 40 5.20 0.30 11.85
N GLU A 41 3.98 -0.07 12.26
CA GLU A 41 3.57 -0.04 13.68
C GLU A 41 4.40 -0.99 14.56
N LEU A 42 4.93 -2.07 13.98
CA LEU A 42 5.83 -3.02 14.63
C LEU A 42 7.30 -2.57 14.62
N GLY A 43 7.62 -1.43 14.02
CA GLY A 43 8.96 -0.87 13.97
C GLY A 43 9.80 -1.26 12.75
N TYR A 44 9.21 -1.95 11.77
CA TYR A 44 9.89 -2.20 10.50
C TYR A 44 9.95 -0.91 9.67
N THR A 45 11.10 -0.66 9.09
CA THR A 45 11.28 0.41 8.12
C THR A 45 10.56 0.09 6.80
N PRO A 46 10.27 1.11 5.96
CA PRO A 46 9.70 0.88 4.63
C PRO A 46 10.53 -0.08 3.76
N ASP A 47 11.85 -0.01 3.87
CA ASP A 47 12.77 -0.86 3.10
C ASP A 47 12.74 -2.31 3.56
N GLU A 48 12.69 -2.56 4.88
CA GLU A 48 12.54 -3.91 5.42
C GLU A 48 11.18 -4.51 5.05
N ALA A 49 10.10 -3.72 5.11
CA ALA A 49 8.79 -4.15 4.66
C ALA A 49 8.78 -4.51 3.16
N ARG A 50 9.46 -3.71 2.32
CA ARG A 50 9.62 -4.01 0.89
C ARG A 50 10.38 -5.30 0.68
N ALA A 51 11.49 -5.51 1.38
CA ALA A 51 12.29 -6.73 1.27
C ALA A 51 11.47 -7.99 1.60
N LEU A 52 10.62 -7.94 2.63
CA LEU A 52 9.73 -9.06 3.00
C LEU A 52 8.67 -9.35 1.92
N ILE A 53 8.15 -8.32 1.26
CA ILE A 53 7.19 -8.46 0.15
C ILE A 53 7.88 -9.03 -1.09
N GLU A 54 9.06 -8.51 -1.46
CA GLU A 54 9.85 -8.98 -2.61
C GLU A 54 10.32 -10.42 -2.42
N ALA A 55 10.67 -10.81 -1.20
CA ALA A 55 11.00 -12.19 -0.84
C ALA A 55 9.78 -13.13 -0.82
N GLY A 56 8.56 -12.62 -0.99
CA GLY A 56 7.33 -13.41 -0.98
C GLY A 56 6.95 -13.97 0.39
N VAL A 57 7.57 -13.48 1.48
CA VAL A 57 7.29 -13.91 2.85
C VAL A 57 5.91 -13.41 3.30
N VAL A 58 5.56 -12.18 2.90
CA VAL A 58 4.25 -11.58 3.17
C VAL A 58 3.65 -11.00 1.89
N ALA A 59 2.31 -11.03 1.79
CA ALA A 59 1.59 -10.32 0.74
C ALA A 59 1.31 -8.89 1.19
N GLY A 60 1.64 -7.90 0.36
CA GLY A 60 1.42 -6.49 0.69
C GLY A 60 1.60 -5.59 -0.50
N ARG A 61 1.00 -4.41 -0.43
CA ARG A 61 1.25 -3.31 -1.38
C ARG A 61 2.25 -2.38 -0.71
N HIS A 62 3.51 -2.43 -1.09
CA HIS A 62 4.38 -1.29 -0.81
C HIS A 62 3.98 -0.22 -1.81
N GLY A 63 3.59 0.96 -1.34
CA GLY A 63 3.35 2.06 -2.25
C GLY A 63 4.60 2.25 -3.12
N GLN A 64 4.45 2.24 -4.44
CA GLN A 64 5.30 3.08 -5.28
C GLN A 64 4.98 4.51 -4.86
N GLY A 65 5.63 4.95 -3.77
CA GLY A 65 5.75 6.37 -3.49
C GLY A 65 6.39 7.00 -4.71
N ALA A 66 5.75 8.07 -5.18
CA ALA A 66 6.28 9.17 -5.97
C ALA A 66 7.76 9.06 -6.34
N ASP A 67 8.05 9.23 -7.64
CA ASP A 67 9.38 9.54 -8.20
C ASP A 67 10.37 9.92 -7.12
N GLY A 68 11.30 9.00 -6.83
CA GLY A 68 12.31 9.14 -5.80
C GLY A 68 13.29 10.25 -6.15
N GLN A 69 12.86 11.50 -6.06
CA GLN A 69 13.73 12.65 -6.01
C GLN A 69 13.94 13.00 -4.54
N PRO A 70 15.11 12.67 -3.95
CA PRO A 70 15.46 13.24 -2.66
C PRO A 70 15.50 14.77 -2.79
N PRO A 71 15.00 15.54 -1.81
CA PRO A 71 15.14 16.99 -1.82
C PRO A 71 16.64 17.32 -1.68
N GLY A 72 17.30 17.60 -2.81
CA GLY A 72 18.66 18.14 -2.83
C GLY A 72 19.68 17.52 -3.80
N ALA A 73 19.34 16.55 -4.66
CA ALA A 73 20.29 16.10 -5.68
C ALA A 73 20.42 17.15 -6.82
N PRO A 74 21.62 17.66 -7.14
CA PRO A 74 21.81 18.56 -8.27
C PRO A 74 21.58 17.80 -9.58
N VAL A 75 20.59 18.25 -10.33
CA VAL A 75 20.30 17.84 -11.72
C VAL A 75 21.34 18.50 -12.63
N ASP A 76 22.37 17.75 -13.02
CA ASP A 76 22.95 17.82 -14.38
C ASP A 76 23.95 16.67 -14.63
N THR A 77 23.48 15.47 -14.93
CA THR A 77 24.34 14.48 -15.57
C THR A 77 23.55 13.81 -16.70
N PRO A 78 23.96 13.98 -17.97
CA PRO A 78 23.27 13.35 -19.08
C PRO A 78 23.36 11.84 -18.97
N SER A 79 22.27 11.18 -19.34
CA SER A 79 22.15 9.73 -19.28
C SER A 79 23.11 9.08 -20.29
N PRO A 80 23.68 7.89 -20.01
CA PRO A 80 24.59 7.19 -20.93
C PRO A 80 24.02 6.95 -22.34
N ASN A 81 22.70 7.05 -22.52
CA ASN A 81 22.07 6.94 -23.83
C ASN A 81 22.24 8.18 -24.72
N GLU A 82 22.56 9.36 -24.19
CA GLU A 82 22.75 10.58 -24.98
C GLU A 82 24.13 10.65 -25.66
N VAL A 83 25.18 10.07 -25.05
CA VAL A 83 26.54 10.06 -25.62
C VAL A 83 26.72 9.08 -26.78
N ALA A 84 25.80 8.14 -26.96
CA ALA A 84 25.87 7.12 -28.01
C ALA A 84 25.24 7.55 -29.35
N SER A 85 24.59 8.73 -29.39
CA SER A 85 23.85 9.20 -30.57
C SER A 85 24.47 10.44 -31.25
N ALA A 86 25.71 10.80 -30.91
CA ALA A 86 26.45 11.91 -31.53
C ALA A 86 27.58 11.42 -32.44
#